data_AF-A0A6V7QSR5-F1
#
_entry.id   AF-A0A6V7QSR5-F1
#
_cell.length_a   1.000
_cell.length_b   1.000
_cell.length_c   1.000
_cell.angle_alpha   90.00
_cell.angle_beta   90.00
_cell.angle_gamma   90.00
#
_symmetry.space_group_name_H-M   'P 1'
#
loop_
_entity.id
_entity.type
_entity.pdbx_description
1 polymer ?
#
loop_
_entity_poly.entity_id
_entity_poly.type
_entity_poly.pdbx_seq_one_letter_code
_entity_poly.pdbx_strand_id
1 'polypeptide(L)'
;MILLLGKVEGMEVGLTMSMKNKNGTLQLTAMECGCYMEELIITLNGGASWFYQRFVDALGDQIRSAVENTITNKISEGTSKLDSLLQSLPKKINVDNVAALNVTFVKDPVFGNSSIEFDINGLFVSSSGYADPRCLHKYPLLSYCGSASKMLWISLDEVVFNSASAVYFQAGLMHWIVDKVPDQSLLNTASWKFLIPRLYRKYPNDDMLLDISLTSPPEVKIREEKIGSTIYLDMTIDVLDNAETIPVACISMEVTISGFVEISGITWLVKPQWMISPLP
;
A
#
# COMPACT_ATOMS: atom_id res chain seq x y z
N MET A 1 -23.58 -8.87 -57.25
CA MET A 1 -22.84 -8.69 -55.99
C MET A 1 -21.66 -9.65 -55.99
N ILE A 2 -20.48 -9.22 -55.55
CA ILE A 2 -19.34 -10.09 -55.26
C ILE A 2 -19.13 -10.03 -53.75
N LEU A 3 -19.02 -11.18 -53.10
CA LEU A 3 -18.72 -11.30 -51.68
C LEU A 3 -17.23 -11.63 -51.53
N LEU A 4 -16.51 -10.90 -50.67
CA LEU A 4 -15.11 -11.17 -50.34
C LEU A 4 -15.05 -11.78 -48.94
N LEU A 5 -14.43 -12.95 -48.83
CA LEU A 5 -14.18 -13.63 -47.56
C LEU A 5 -12.67 -13.82 -47.40
N GLY A 6 -12.07 -13.17 -46.40
CA GLY A 6 -10.69 -13.40 -45.99
C GLY A 6 -10.65 -14.34 -44.78
N LYS A 7 -9.79 -15.36 -44.85
CA LYS A 7 -9.42 -16.25 -43.74
C LYS A 7 -7.91 -16.12 -43.51
N VAL A 8 -7.51 -16.03 -42.25
CA VAL A 8 -6.12 -16.01 -41.81
C VAL A 8 -5.87 -17.26 -40.97
N GLU A 9 -4.74 -17.93 -41.21
CA GLU A 9 -4.35 -19.15 -40.49
C GLU A 9 -2.89 -19.04 -40.02
N GLY A 10 -2.57 -19.58 -38.85
CA GLY A 10 -1.19 -19.62 -38.32
C GLY A 10 -0.62 -18.28 -37.85
N MET A 11 -1.45 -17.32 -37.42
CA MET A 11 -0.96 -16.00 -37.01
C MET A 11 -0.20 -16.05 -35.67
N GLU A 12 1.10 -15.71 -35.74
CA GLU A 12 1.98 -15.59 -34.59
C GLU A 12 2.33 -14.12 -34.31
N VAL A 13 2.42 -13.77 -33.02
CA VAL A 13 2.77 -12.42 -32.56
C VAL A 13 3.84 -12.53 -31.49
N GLY A 14 4.99 -11.91 -31.74
CA GLY A 14 6.10 -11.80 -30.79
C GLY A 14 6.27 -10.37 -30.29
N LEU A 15 6.50 -10.21 -28.99
CA LEU A 15 6.70 -8.90 -28.36
C LEU A 15 7.66 -9.00 -27.19
N THR A 16 8.80 -8.33 -27.29
CA THR A 16 9.82 -8.25 -26.24
C THR A 16 9.79 -6.85 -25.62
N MET A 17 9.57 -6.77 -24.32
CA MET A 17 9.52 -5.51 -23.57
C MET A 17 10.63 -5.43 -22.52
N SER A 18 11.11 -4.22 -22.25
CA SER A 18 11.95 -3.90 -21.10
C SER A 18 11.20 -2.93 -20.17
N MET A 19 11.20 -3.21 -18.87
CA MET A 19 10.62 -2.32 -17.86
C MET A 19 11.73 -1.88 -16.88
N LYS A 20 11.79 -0.59 -16.56
CA LYS A 20 12.83 0.01 -15.70
C LYS A 20 12.25 1.09 -14.80
N ASN A 21 12.92 1.37 -13.69
CA ASN A 21 12.65 2.51 -12.84
C ASN A 21 13.21 3.78 -13.50
N LYS A 22 12.39 4.82 -13.53
CA LYS A 22 12.75 6.16 -14.00
C LYS A 22 12.29 7.20 -12.99
N ASN A 23 13.21 7.65 -12.15
CA ASN A 23 12.95 8.69 -11.15
C ASN A 23 11.75 8.36 -10.23
N GLY A 24 11.60 7.08 -9.84
CA GLY A 24 10.53 6.63 -8.96
C GLY A 24 9.19 6.30 -9.65
N THR A 25 9.11 6.31 -10.99
CA THR A 25 8.03 5.65 -11.76
C THR A 25 8.57 4.43 -12.50
N LEU A 26 7.69 3.63 -13.09
CA LEU A 26 8.08 2.63 -14.09
C LEU A 26 8.01 3.23 -15.49
N GLN A 27 9.01 2.92 -16.32
CA GLN A 27 8.99 3.12 -17.77
C GLN A 27 9.00 1.75 -18.45
N LEU A 28 8.16 1.57 -19.46
CA LEU A 28 8.04 0.39 -20.30
C LEU A 28 8.43 0.73 -21.75
N THR A 29 9.26 -0.12 -22.35
CA THR A 29 9.75 0.06 -23.72
C THR A 29 9.59 -1.23 -24.52
N ALA A 30 8.93 -1.17 -25.68
CA ALA A 30 9.00 -2.26 -26.67
C ALA A 30 10.40 -2.29 -27.29
N MET A 31 11.08 -3.42 -27.16
CA MET A 31 12.41 -3.65 -27.74
C MET A 31 12.28 -4.25 -29.13
N GLU A 32 11.41 -5.25 -29.27
CA GLU A 32 11.13 -5.97 -30.52
C GLU A 32 9.64 -6.28 -30.57
N CYS A 33 9.03 -6.13 -31.75
CA CYS A 33 7.63 -6.50 -32.01
C CYS A 33 7.54 -7.06 -33.42
N GLY A 34 6.91 -8.22 -33.57
CA GLY A 34 6.73 -8.89 -34.86
C GLY A 34 5.38 -9.60 -34.94
N CYS A 35 4.87 -9.72 -36.16
CA CYS A 35 3.66 -10.44 -36.50
C CYS A 35 3.93 -11.25 -37.77
N TYR A 36 3.49 -12.51 -37.82
CA TYR A 36 3.73 -13.42 -38.95
C TYR A 36 2.45 -14.17 -39.34
N MET A 37 2.18 -14.26 -40.65
CA MET A 37 0.98 -14.77 -41.36
C MET A 37 0.13 -15.84 -40.64
N GLU A 38 0.36 -17.14 -40.81
CA GLU A 38 1.23 -17.85 -41.75
C GLU A 38 0.62 -18.00 -43.16
N GLU A 39 -0.71 -18.12 -43.27
CA GLU A 39 -1.44 -18.20 -44.54
C GLU A 39 -2.57 -17.17 -44.60
N LEU A 40 -2.79 -16.60 -45.79
CA LEU A 40 -3.88 -15.67 -46.09
C LEU A 40 -4.70 -16.19 -47.26
N ILE A 41 -5.90 -16.70 -46.99
CA ILE A 41 -6.82 -17.22 -48.01
C ILE A 41 -7.92 -16.19 -48.24
N ILE A 42 -7.93 -15.56 -49.41
CA ILE A 42 -9.02 -14.65 -49.82
C ILE A 42 -9.83 -15.33 -50.90
N THR A 43 -11.13 -15.52 -50.66
CA THR A 43 -12.06 -16.09 -51.64
C THR A 43 -13.09 -15.07 -52.08
N LEU A 44 -13.23 -14.91 -53.40
CA LEU A 44 -14.29 -14.11 -54.01
C LEU A 44 -15.43 -15.01 -54.49
N ASN A 45 -16.65 -14.73 -54.02
CA ASN A 45 -17.87 -15.47 -54.38
C ASN A 45 -18.83 -14.57 -55.17
N GLY A 46 -19.23 -14.98 -56.38
CA GLY A 46 -20.17 -14.24 -57.23
C GLY A 46 -19.85 -14.36 -58.73
N GLY A 47 -20.69 -13.79 -59.59
CA GLY A 47 -20.65 -14.10 -61.03
C GLY A 47 -19.32 -13.81 -61.75
N ALA A 48 -18.64 -12.71 -61.43
CA ALA A 48 -17.37 -12.34 -62.06
C ALA A 48 -16.14 -12.64 -61.16
N SER A 49 -16.30 -13.39 -60.06
CA SER A 49 -15.22 -13.57 -59.09
C SER A 49 -13.98 -14.24 -59.67
N TRP A 50 -14.15 -15.18 -60.61
CA TRP A 50 -13.08 -15.87 -61.31
C TRP A 50 -12.06 -14.93 -61.99
N PHE A 51 -12.51 -13.75 -62.44
CA PHE A 51 -11.66 -12.76 -63.09
C PHE A 51 -10.88 -11.94 -62.05
N TYR A 52 -11.56 -11.49 -61.00
CA TYR A 52 -10.96 -10.68 -59.94
C TYR A 52 -10.07 -11.47 -58.98
N GLN A 53 -10.27 -12.78 -58.85
CA GLN A 53 -9.49 -13.64 -57.95
C GLN A 53 -7.99 -13.53 -58.26
N ARG A 54 -7.60 -13.62 -59.54
CA ARG A 54 -6.18 -13.47 -59.95
C ARG A 54 -5.54 -12.13 -59.56
N PHE A 55 -6.32 -11.05 -59.52
CA PHE A 55 -5.81 -9.75 -59.07
C PHE A 55 -5.62 -9.70 -57.55
N VAL A 56 -6.50 -10.38 -56.80
CA VAL A 56 -6.36 -10.50 -55.34
C VAL A 56 -5.21 -11.42 -54.97
N ASP A 57 -5.06 -12.57 -55.64
CA ASP A 57 -3.94 -13.50 -55.44
C ASP A 57 -2.59 -12.81 -55.66
N ALA A 58 -2.48 -11.99 -56.72
CA ALA A 58 -1.29 -11.19 -57.02
C ALA A 58 -1.00 -10.06 -56.02
N LEU A 59 -1.96 -9.70 -55.17
CA LEU A 59 -1.81 -8.74 -54.07
C LEU A 59 -1.67 -9.42 -52.70
N GLY A 60 -1.70 -10.75 -52.63
CA GLY A 60 -1.70 -11.52 -51.37
C GLY A 60 -0.59 -11.11 -50.40
N ASP A 61 0.65 -11.02 -50.87
CA ASP A 61 1.80 -10.59 -50.07
C ASP A 61 1.69 -9.14 -49.56
N GLN A 62 1.11 -8.24 -50.37
CA GLN A 62 0.89 -6.85 -49.98
C GLN A 62 -0.19 -6.74 -48.91
N ILE A 63 -1.27 -7.52 -49.04
CA ILE A 63 -2.36 -7.57 -48.06
C ILE A 63 -1.85 -8.20 -46.75
N ARG A 64 -1.09 -9.30 -46.83
CA ARG A 64 -0.42 -9.95 -45.71
C ARG A 64 0.48 -8.96 -44.95
N SER A 65 1.41 -8.32 -45.65
CA SER A 65 2.31 -7.34 -45.04
C SER A 65 1.55 -6.14 -44.47
N ALA A 66 0.47 -5.67 -45.12
CA ALA A 66 -0.36 -4.62 -44.58
C ALA A 66 -1.08 -5.03 -43.27
N VAL A 67 -1.52 -6.28 -43.15
CA VAL A 67 -2.13 -6.82 -41.92
C VAL A 67 -1.08 -7.00 -40.82
N GLU A 68 0.05 -7.64 -41.11
CA GLU A 68 1.17 -7.83 -40.16
C GLU A 68 1.68 -6.49 -39.60
N ASN A 69 1.86 -5.48 -40.47
CA ASN A 69 2.22 -4.12 -40.06
C ASN A 69 1.11 -3.43 -39.26
N THR A 70 -0.17 -3.60 -39.63
CA THR A 70 -1.30 -3.01 -38.88
C THR A 70 -1.39 -3.56 -37.47
N ILE A 71 -1.19 -4.87 -37.29
CA ILE A 71 -1.17 -5.54 -35.99
C ILE A 71 0.01 -5.05 -35.16
N THR A 72 1.22 -5.04 -35.74
CA THR A 72 2.45 -4.53 -35.11
C THR A 72 2.28 -3.07 -34.63
N ASN A 73 1.71 -2.20 -35.46
CA ASN A 73 1.40 -0.81 -35.10
C ASN A 73 0.40 -0.72 -33.94
N LYS A 74 -0.66 -1.55 -33.93
CA LYS A 74 -1.65 -1.57 -32.84
C LYS A 74 -1.08 -2.09 -31.52
N ILE A 75 -0.13 -3.03 -31.56
CA ILE A 75 0.62 -3.50 -30.39
C ILE A 75 1.53 -2.40 -29.86
N SER A 76 2.21 -1.66 -30.75
CA SER A 76 3.03 -0.51 -30.37
C SER A 76 2.19 0.60 -29.71
N GLU A 77 1.04 0.97 -30.30
CA GLU A 77 0.07 1.88 -29.69
C GLU A 77 -0.40 1.41 -28.30
N GLY A 78 -0.68 0.11 -28.15
CA GLY A 78 -1.06 -0.51 -26.88
C GLY A 78 0.05 -0.43 -25.84
N THR A 79 1.29 -0.67 -26.26
CA THR A 79 2.48 -0.59 -25.39
C THR A 79 2.73 0.84 -24.94
N SER A 80 2.61 1.83 -25.82
CA SER A 80 2.72 3.25 -25.45
C SER A 80 1.64 3.71 -24.47
N LYS A 81 0.41 3.17 -24.59
CA LYS A 81 -0.66 3.41 -23.61
C LYS A 81 -0.34 2.77 -22.26
N LEU A 82 0.19 1.55 -22.24
CA LEU A 82 0.59 0.87 -21.01
C LEU A 82 1.78 1.57 -20.32
N ASP A 83 2.78 2.02 -21.08
CA ASP A 83 3.89 2.85 -20.57
C ASP A 83 3.35 4.14 -19.93
N SER A 84 2.43 4.85 -20.61
CA SER A 84 1.79 6.05 -20.06
C SER A 84 1.03 5.77 -18.75
N LEU A 85 0.32 4.64 -18.65
CA LEU A 85 -0.35 4.23 -17.42
C LEU A 85 0.66 3.94 -16.29
N LEU A 86 1.73 3.21 -16.58
CA LEU A 86 2.79 2.88 -15.60
C LEU A 86 3.57 4.12 -15.13
N GLN A 87 3.79 5.09 -16.01
CA GLN A 87 4.38 6.40 -15.65
C GLN A 87 3.40 7.30 -14.87
N SER A 88 2.08 7.12 -15.07
CA SER A 88 1.04 7.87 -14.33
C SER A 88 0.77 7.35 -12.91
N LEU A 89 1.36 6.21 -12.52
CA LEU A 89 1.21 5.68 -11.17
C LEU A 89 1.63 6.72 -10.12
N PRO A 90 0.84 6.90 -9.05
CA PRO A 90 1.14 7.89 -8.03
C PRO A 90 2.48 7.56 -7.36
N LYS A 91 3.24 8.59 -6.99
CA LYS A 91 4.46 8.48 -6.16
C LYS A 91 4.17 8.63 -4.67
N LYS A 92 3.02 9.20 -4.32
CA LYS A 92 2.56 9.49 -2.97
C LYS A 92 1.06 9.21 -2.91
N ILE A 93 0.62 8.44 -1.92
CA ILE A 93 -0.80 8.19 -1.64
C ILE A 93 -1.09 8.83 -0.28
N ASN A 94 -1.90 9.89 -0.25
CA ASN A 94 -2.30 10.49 1.02
C ASN A 94 -3.25 9.53 1.75
N VAL A 95 -2.95 9.27 3.02
CA VAL A 95 -3.82 8.46 3.90
C VAL A 95 -4.81 9.38 4.59
N ASP A 96 -4.32 10.51 5.09
CA ASP A 96 -5.12 11.61 5.64
C ASP A 96 -4.40 12.97 5.45
N ASN A 97 -4.83 13.98 6.20
CA ASN A 97 -4.26 15.32 6.22
C ASN A 97 -2.87 15.42 6.90
N VAL A 98 -2.40 14.36 7.55
CA VAL A 98 -1.18 14.30 8.37
C VAL A 98 -0.13 13.41 7.71
N ALA A 99 -0.54 12.24 7.23
CA ALA A 99 0.34 11.18 6.75
C ALA A 99 0.00 10.72 5.33
N ALA A 100 1.04 10.32 4.60
CA ALA A 100 0.94 9.82 3.25
C ALA A 100 2.01 8.74 2.99
N LEU A 101 1.64 7.69 2.27
CA LEU A 101 2.51 6.60 1.89
C LEU A 101 3.35 7.00 0.67
N ASN A 102 4.68 6.92 0.79
CA ASN A 102 5.59 7.03 -0.33
C ASN A 102 5.63 5.71 -1.11
N VAL A 103 5.15 5.74 -2.35
CA VAL A 103 5.04 4.57 -3.22
C VAL A 103 5.96 4.66 -4.45
N THR A 104 6.98 5.53 -4.42
CA THR A 104 8.00 5.56 -5.47
C THR A 104 8.73 4.22 -5.58
N PHE A 105 8.90 3.71 -6.80
CA PHE A 105 9.75 2.54 -7.06
C PHE A 105 11.21 2.85 -6.70
N VAL A 106 11.92 1.93 -6.05
CA VAL A 106 13.31 2.14 -5.59
C VAL A 106 14.37 1.43 -6.44
N LYS A 107 14.00 0.36 -7.16
CA LYS A 107 14.87 -0.39 -8.08
C LYS A 107 14.13 -0.76 -9.37
N ASP A 108 14.86 -1.25 -10.39
CA ASP A 108 14.24 -1.85 -11.58
C ASP A 108 13.47 -3.14 -11.19
N PRO A 109 12.34 -3.45 -11.85
CA PRO A 109 11.60 -4.69 -11.56
C PRO A 109 12.46 -5.93 -11.74
N VAL A 110 12.37 -6.87 -10.80
CA VAL A 110 13.12 -8.14 -10.85
C VAL A 110 12.24 -9.21 -11.45
N PHE A 111 12.64 -9.72 -12.61
CA PHE A 111 11.95 -10.79 -13.33
C PHE A 111 12.48 -12.15 -12.86
N GLY A 112 11.66 -12.88 -12.10
CA GLY A 112 11.92 -14.26 -11.74
C GLY A 112 11.31 -15.24 -12.75
N ASN A 113 11.55 -16.54 -12.55
CA ASN A 113 11.06 -17.60 -13.46
C ASN A 113 9.52 -17.67 -13.57
N SER A 114 8.79 -17.16 -12.57
CA SER A 114 7.33 -17.21 -12.50
C SER A 114 6.72 -16.01 -11.75
N SER A 115 7.46 -14.92 -11.62
CA SER A 115 7.06 -13.74 -10.84
C SER A 115 7.76 -12.48 -11.34
N ILE A 116 7.17 -11.32 -11.07
CA ILE A 116 7.80 -10.01 -11.25
C ILE A 116 7.70 -9.30 -9.90
N GLU A 117 8.85 -8.91 -9.36
CA GLU A 117 8.98 -8.23 -8.07
C GLU A 117 9.18 -6.73 -8.28
N PHE A 118 8.46 -5.93 -7.49
CA PHE A 118 8.50 -4.48 -7.52
C PHE A 118 8.76 -3.93 -6.12
N ASP A 119 9.90 -3.29 -5.89
CA ASP A 119 10.14 -2.60 -4.62
C ASP A 119 9.69 -1.15 -4.73
N ILE A 120 8.85 -0.76 -3.77
CA ILE A 120 8.49 0.63 -3.51
C ILE A 120 9.14 1.10 -2.20
N ASN A 121 9.25 2.42 -2.01
CA ASN A 121 9.81 3.00 -0.79
C ASN A 121 9.03 2.58 0.46
N GLY A 122 7.69 2.58 0.39
CA GLY A 122 6.79 2.04 1.42
C GLY A 122 6.72 2.84 2.72
N LEU A 123 7.48 3.92 2.88
CA LEU A 123 7.50 4.69 4.12
C LEU A 123 6.40 5.75 4.16
N PHE A 124 5.84 5.96 5.34
CA PHE A 124 4.95 7.09 5.60
C PHE A 124 5.78 8.37 5.76
N VAL A 125 5.30 9.43 5.15
CA VAL A 125 5.88 10.78 5.21
C VAL A 125 4.77 11.78 5.55
N SER A 126 5.15 12.95 6.06
CA SER A 126 4.18 14.01 6.32
C SER A 126 3.45 14.45 5.04
N SER A 127 2.15 14.62 5.14
CA SER A 127 1.30 15.17 4.08
C SER A 127 1.69 16.62 3.76
N SER A 128 2.09 17.42 4.77
CA SER A 128 2.38 18.86 4.65
C SER A 128 3.78 19.22 4.15
N GLY A 129 4.62 18.23 3.79
CA GLY A 129 5.92 18.47 3.16
C GLY A 129 7.08 18.75 4.13
N TYR A 130 6.82 18.80 5.44
CA TYR A 130 7.89 18.72 6.45
C TYR A 130 8.44 17.28 6.50
N ALA A 131 9.50 17.03 5.76
CA ALA A 131 10.28 15.80 5.84
C ALA A 131 11.45 16.00 6.81
N ASP A 132 11.42 15.34 7.97
CA ASP A 132 12.56 15.28 8.88
C ASP A 132 13.68 14.41 8.25
N PRO A 133 14.91 14.92 8.05
CA PRO A 133 16.03 14.15 7.50
C PRO A 133 16.41 12.91 8.31
N ARG A 134 15.96 12.78 9.56
CA ARG A 134 16.24 11.63 10.45
C ARG A 134 15.60 10.32 9.99
N CYS A 135 14.66 10.33 9.05
CA CYS A 135 14.02 9.14 8.49
C CYS A 135 14.84 8.41 7.40
N LEU A 136 16.15 8.61 7.34
CA LEU A 136 17.07 7.83 6.50
C LEU A 136 17.32 6.45 7.14
N HIS A 137 16.42 5.50 6.91
CA HIS A 137 16.56 4.11 7.36
C HIS A 137 17.21 3.23 6.29
N LYS A 138 18.03 2.26 6.73
CA LYS A 138 18.55 1.21 5.85
C LYS A 138 17.42 0.24 5.53
N TYR A 139 17.20 0.00 4.24
CA TYR A 139 16.25 -1.00 3.76
C TYR A 139 16.71 -2.40 4.20
N PRO A 140 15.94 -3.13 5.02
CA PRO A 140 16.19 -4.54 5.24
C PRO A 140 15.84 -5.34 3.98
N LEU A 141 16.53 -6.46 3.79
CA LEU A 141 16.24 -7.40 2.70
C LEU A 141 15.03 -8.24 3.10
N LEU A 142 13.86 -7.93 2.53
CA LEU A 142 12.66 -8.74 2.66
C LEU A 142 12.86 -10.07 1.91
N SER A 143 12.65 -11.19 2.61
CA SER A 143 12.78 -12.52 2.03
C SER A 143 11.51 -12.92 1.26
N TYR A 144 11.70 -13.43 0.03
CA TYR A 144 10.62 -13.92 -0.80
C TYR A 144 9.89 -15.09 -0.13
N CYS A 145 8.59 -14.93 0.15
CA CYS A 145 7.72 -15.95 0.74
C CYS A 145 6.45 -16.15 -0.10
N GLY A 146 6.62 -16.40 -1.41
CA GLY A 146 5.51 -16.58 -2.35
C GLY A 146 5.35 -18.04 -2.81
N SER A 147 4.16 -18.61 -2.61
CA SER A 147 3.75 -19.84 -3.31
C SER A 147 3.07 -19.51 -4.64
N ALA A 148 3.16 -20.40 -5.63
CA ALA A 148 2.66 -20.17 -7.00
C ALA A 148 1.12 -20.10 -7.14
N SER A 149 0.37 -20.02 -6.02
CA SER A 149 -1.10 -20.14 -5.97
C SER A 149 -1.86 -18.81 -5.87
N LYS A 150 -1.16 -17.66 -5.84
CA LYS A 150 -1.74 -16.32 -5.74
C LYS A 150 -1.19 -15.39 -6.83
N MET A 151 -2.06 -14.52 -7.35
CA MET A 151 -1.70 -13.55 -8.41
C MET A 151 -0.86 -12.36 -7.92
N LEU A 152 -0.90 -12.06 -6.62
CA LEU A 152 -0.20 -10.95 -6.00
C LEU A 152 0.29 -11.37 -4.62
N TRP A 153 1.51 -10.95 -4.29
CA TRP A 153 2.11 -11.04 -2.96
C TRP A 153 2.57 -9.63 -2.55
N ILE A 154 2.34 -9.27 -1.29
CA ILE A 154 2.79 -8.01 -0.70
C ILE A 154 3.56 -8.37 0.57
N SER A 155 4.82 -7.95 0.65
CA SER A 155 5.62 -7.96 1.87
C SER A 155 5.63 -6.56 2.48
N LEU A 156 5.62 -6.49 3.81
CA LEU A 156 5.71 -5.25 4.58
C LEU A 156 6.79 -5.43 5.64
N ASP A 157 7.59 -4.40 5.84
CA ASP A 157 8.64 -4.38 6.85
C ASP A 157 8.16 -3.67 8.13
N GLU A 158 8.79 -3.96 9.28
CA GLU A 158 8.55 -3.24 10.53
C GLU A 158 8.72 -1.71 10.37
N VAL A 159 9.69 -1.29 9.56
CA VAL A 159 9.98 0.13 9.28
C VAL A 159 8.80 0.84 8.60
N VAL A 160 7.93 0.14 7.87
CA VAL A 160 6.69 0.72 7.32
C VAL A 160 5.80 1.21 8.46
N PHE A 161 5.51 0.34 9.43
CA PHE A 161 4.67 0.68 10.58
C PHE A 161 5.32 1.71 11.50
N ASN A 162 6.63 1.60 11.73
CA ASN A 162 7.40 2.55 12.54
C ASN A 162 7.50 3.94 11.88
N SER A 163 7.50 4.02 10.55
CA SER A 163 7.43 5.32 9.86
C SER A 163 6.05 5.97 10.02
N ALA A 164 4.96 5.19 10.02
CA ALA A 164 3.62 5.70 10.28
C ALA A 164 3.51 6.25 11.71
N SER A 165 3.93 5.46 12.70
CA SER A 165 3.87 5.85 14.11
C SER A 165 4.69 7.12 14.39
N ALA A 166 5.87 7.24 13.78
CA ALA A 166 6.70 8.44 13.86
C ALA A 166 6.02 9.70 13.27
N VAL A 167 5.35 9.61 12.12
CA VAL A 167 4.67 10.76 11.49
C VAL A 167 3.52 11.27 12.38
N TYR A 168 2.68 10.39 12.93
CA TYR A 168 1.59 10.79 13.82
C TYR A 168 2.08 11.32 15.18
N PHE A 169 3.16 10.75 15.72
CA PHE A 169 3.82 11.26 16.92
C PHE A 169 4.37 12.67 16.71
N GLN A 170 5.13 12.90 15.63
CA GLN A 170 5.69 14.20 15.27
C GLN A 170 4.62 15.26 14.96
N ALA A 171 3.43 14.84 14.53
CA ALA A 171 2.27 15.72 14.35
C ALA A 171 1.58 16.13 15.67
N GLY A 172 2.00 15.57 16.82
CA GLY A 172 1.42 15.88 18.13
C GLY A 172 0.03 15.28 18.37
N LEU A 173 -0.37 14.27 17.59
CA LEU A 173 -1.72 13.68 17.63
C LEU A 173 -1.86 12.48 18.59
N MET A 174 -0.77 12.15 19.30
CA MET A 174 -0.71 11.06 20.28
C MET A 174 -0.85 11.59 21.71
N HIS A 175 -1.87 12.41 21.91
CA HIS A 175 -2.25 13.04 23.17
C HIS A 175 -3.79 13.02 23.27
N TRP A 176 -4.32 12.58 24.42
CA TRP A 176 -5.75 12.47 24.67
C TRP A 176 -6.10 12.86 26.10
N ILE A 177 -7.12 13.70 26.24
CA ILE A 177 -7.77 13.95 27.53
C ILE A 177 -8.97 13.00 27.64
N VAL A 178 -8.94 12.10 28.63
CA VAL A 178 -10.04 11.19 28.93
C VAL A 178 -10.92 11.83 30.00
N ASP A 179 -11.95 12.54 29.56
CA ASP A 179 -12.99 13.17 30.41
C ASP A 179 -14.27 12.31 30.50
N LYS A 180 -14.38 11.25 29.70
CA LYS A 180 -15.57 10.39 29.60
C LYS A 180 -15.20 8.93 29.35
N VAL A 181 -15.79 8.04 30.13
CA VAL A 181 -15.67 6.58 30.00
C VAL A 181 -17.04 5.89 30.16
N PRO A 182 -17.20 4.61 29.75
CA PRO A 182 -18.49 3.91 29.89
C PRO A 182 -19.00 3.80 31.33
N ASP A 183 -18.09 3.67 32.31
CA ASP A 183 -18.38 3.74 33.74
C ASP A 183 -17.70 4.97 34.34
N GLN A 184 -18.45 6.07 34.40
CA GLN A 184 -17.95 7.37 34.88
C GLN A 184 -17.47 7.34 36.34
N SER A 185 -17.84 6.33 37.14
CA SER A 185 -17.31 6.20 38.49
C SER A 185 -15.79 5.99 38.51
N LEU A 186 -15.21 5.46 37.43
CA LEU A 186 -13.76 5.31 37.27
C LEU A 186 -13.01 6.65 37.19
N LEU A 187 -13.69 7.74 36.79
CA LEU A 187 -13.16 9.09 36.75
C LEU A 187 -13.53 9.90 38.01
N ASN A 188 -13.76 9.24 39.14
CA ASN A 188 -13.97 9.89 40.42
C ASN A 188 -12.98 9.38 41.48
N THR A 189 -12.44 10.31 42.28
CA THR A 189 -11.48 10.03 43.36
C THR A 189 -11.96 8.97 44.37
N ALA A 190 -13.28 8.81 44.55
CA ALA A 190 -13.87 7.82 45.44
C ALA A 190 -13.53 6.38 45.03
N SER A 191 -13.53 6.07 43.73
CA SER A 191 -13.19 4.73 43.21
C SER A 191 -11.71 4.41 43.38
N TRP A 192 -10.86 5.43 43.41
CA TRP A 192 -9.41 5.30 43.58
C TRP A 192 -8.96 5.28 45.05
N LYS A 193 -9.90 5.40 46.00
CA LYS A 193 -9.64 5.44 47.46
C LYS A 193 -8.77 4.30 47.99
N PHE A 194 -8.83 3.11 47.38
CA PHE A 194 -8.00 1.96 47.76
C PHE A 194 -6.66 1.91 47.01
N LEU A 195 -6.60 2.42 45.78
CA LEU A 195 -5.39 2.44 44.94
C LEU A 195 -4.46 3.58 45.36
N ILE A 196 -5.00 4.79 45.55
CA ILE A 196 -4.26 5.99 45.95
C ILE A 196 -4.97 6.65 47.16
N PRO A 197 -4.84 6.12 48.39
CA PRO A 197 -5.57 6.63 49.55
C PRO A 197 -5.26 8.10 49.91
N ARG A 198 -4.13 8.65 49.46
CA ARG A 198 -3.78 10.06 49.64
C ARG A 198 -4.57 11.01 48.73
N LEU A 199 -4.93 10.56 47.54
CA LEU A 199 -5.73 11.31 46.56
C LEU A 199 -7.11 11.61 47.16
N TYR A 200 -7.87 10.56 47.49
CA TYR A 200 -9.19 10.67 48.12
C TYR A 200 -9.20 11.45 49.44
N ARG A 201 -8.12 11.43 50.22
CA ARG A 201 -8.03 12.19 51.49
C ARG A 201 -7.89 13.70 51.28
N LYS A 202 -7.29 14.13 50.17
CA LYS A 202 -7.11 15.55 49.83
C LYS A 202 -8.27 16.06 48.97
N TYR A 203 -8.81 15.19 48.12
CA TYR A 203 -9.86 15.46 47.14
C TYR A 203 -10.97 14.40 47.27
N PRO A 204 -11.93 14.56 48.20
CA PRO A 204 -12.87 13.51 48.55
C PRO A 204 -14.15 13.54 47.70
N ASN A 205 -14.27 12.56 46.79
CA ASN A 205 -15.37 12.40 45.82
C ASN A 205 -15.38 13.45 44.68
N ASP A 206 -14.26 14.15 44.47
CA ASP A 206 -14.08 15.02 43.32
C ASP A 206 -13.91 14.20 42.03
N ASP A 207 -14.34 14.78 40.91
CA ASP A 207 -14.19 14.23 39.58
C ASP A 207 -12.76 14.46 39.05
N MET A 208 -12.36 13.64 38.08
CA MET A 208 -11.01 13.59 37.53
C MET A 208 -11.03 13.50 36.01
N LEU A 209 -9.96 13.97 35.39
CA LEU A 209 -9.63 13.69 34.00
C LEU A 209 -8.22 13.10 33.91
N LEU A 210 -7.99 12.30 32.86
CA LEU A 210 -6.69 11.69 32.61
C LEU A 210 -6.10 12.30 31.34
N ASP A 211 -5.05 13.12 31.48
CA ASP A 211 -4.22 13.55 30.35
C ASP A 211 -3.25 12.40 30.03
N ILE A 212 -3.39 11.81 28.86
CA ILE A 212 -2.56 10.70 28.37
C ILE A 212 -1.76 11.21 27.18
N SER A 213 -0.44 11.23 27.33
CA SER A 213 0.49 11.72 26.31
C SER A 213 1.57 10.68 26.03
N LEU A 214 1.84 10.35 24.76
CA LEU A 214 2.97 9.47 24.43
C LEU A 214 4.31 10.19 24.61
N THR A 215 5.30 9.48 25.14
CA THR A 215 6.66 10.01 25.36
C THR A 215 7.59 9.72 24.18
N SER A 216 7.26 8.72 23.36
CA SER A 216 7.97 8.36 22.13
C SER A 216 7.00 7.75 21.08
N PRO A 217 7.40 7.68 19.79
CA PRO A 217 6.61 6.97 18.79
C PRO A 217 6.43 5.49 19.16
N PRO A 218 5.23 4.91 18.99
CA PRO A 218 5.01 3.47 19.14
C PRO A 218 5.97 2.64 18.29
N GLU A 219 6.69 1.71 18.91
CA GLU A 219 7.50 0.73 18.17
C GLU A 219 6.61 -0.47 17.80
N VAL A 220 6.66 -0.88 16.53
CA VAL A 220 5.95 -2.04 15.98
C VAL A 220 6.96 -3.10 15.56
N LYS A 221 6.69 -4.35 15.94
CA LYS A 221 7.52 -5.52 15.65
C LYS A 221 6.66 -6.66 15.07
N ILE A 222 7.15 -7.31 14.03
CA ILE A 222 6.49 -8.40 13.32
C ILE A 222 7.13 -9.71 13.75
N ARG A 223 6.31 -10.68 14.18
CA ARG A 223 6.72 -12.05 14.45
C ARG A 223 5.87 -12.99 13.60
N GLU A 224 6.30 -14.25 13.47
CA GLU A 224 5.82 -15.24 12.48
C GLU A 224 4.29 -15.27 12.25
N GLU A 225 3.47 -15.07 13.30
CA GLU A 225 2.01 -14.99 13.19
C GLU A 225 1.37 -13.76 13.85
N LYS A 226 2.16 -12.81 14.39
CA LYS A 226 1.63 -11.70 15.22
C LYS A 226 2.35 -10.40 14.97
N ILE A 227 1.57 -9.31 14.96
CA ILE A 227 2.10 -7.96 15.07
C ILE A 227 2.03 -7.52 16.54
N GLY A 228 3.14 -7.02 17.07
CA GLY A 228 3.24 -6.46 18.42
C GLY A 228 3.58 -4.99 18.37
N SER A 229 3.16 -4.22 19.37
CA SER A 229 3.63 -2.85 19.54
C SER A 229 3.89 -2.52 21.00
N THR A 230 4.97 -1.78 21.25
CA THR A 230 5.33 -1.22 22.56
C THR A 230 5.10 0.28 22.52
N ILE A 231 4.35 0.78 23.49
CA ILE A 231 3.91 2.17 23.62
C ILE A 231 4.41 2.69 24.95
N TYR A 232 5.14 3.81 24.93
CA TYR A 232 5.57 4.54 26.12
C TYR A 232 4.72 5.80 26.26
N LEU A 233 4.05 5.95 27.41
CA LEU A 233 3.15 7.07 27.68
C LEU A 233 3.27 7.55 29.13
N ASP A 234 2.99 8.83 29.33
CA ASP A 234 2.74 9.43 30.63
C ASP A 234 1.24 9.68 30.77
N MET A 235 0.69 9.32 31.93
CA MET A 235 -0.67 9.64 32.34
C MET A 235 -0.62 10.61 33.52
N THR A 236 -1.08 11.84 33.32
CA THR A 236 -1.33 12.79 34.41
C THR A 236 -2.76 12.64 34.89
N ILE A 237 -2.92 12.46 36.20
CA ILE A 237 -4.22 12.50 36.87
C ILE A 237 -4.45 13.94 37.30
N ASP A 238 -5.50 14.54 36.77
CA ASP A 238 -5.96 15.89 37.07
C ASP A 238 -7.29 15.82 37.82
N VAL A 239 -7.39 16.53 38.95
CA VAL A 239 -8.62 16.65 39.73
C VAL A 239 -9.34 17.95 39.38
N LEU A 240 -10.66 17.88 39.27
CA LEU A 240 -11.54 19.03 39.11
C LEU A 240 -12.08 19.49 40.48
N ASP A 241 -11.31 20.35 41.16
CA ASP A 241 -11.64 20.88 42.49
C ASP A 241 -12.03 22.37 42.38
N ASN A 242 -13.20 22.74 42.89
CA ASN A 242 -13.70 24.12 42.93
C ASN A 242 -13.59 24.91 41.59
N ALA A 243 -13.77 24.22 40.47
CA ALA A 243 -13.62 24.71 39.09
C ALA A 243 -12.18 25.07 38.64
N GLU A 244 -11.17 24.63 39.38
CA GLU A 244 -9.77 24.57 38.92
C GLU A 244 -9.39 23.13 38.54
N THR A 245 -8.56 22.98 37.51
CA THR A 245 -7.95 21.69 37.13
C THR A 245 -6.58 21.60 37.79
N ILE A 246 -6.39 20.64 38.70
CA ILE A 246 -5.17 20.51 39.50
C ILE A 246 -4.47 19.17 39.15
N PRO A 247 -3.23 19.19 38.61
CA PRO A 247 -2.44 17.98 38.44
C PRO A 247 -1.97 17.44 39.80
N VAL A 248 -2.34 16.19 40.09
CA VAL A 248 -2.11 15.57 41.41
C VAL A 248 -1.13 14.39 41.38
N ALA A 249 -0.97 13.74 40.23
CA ALA A 249 -0.02 12.65 40.02
C ALA A 249 0.33 12.51 38.53
N CYS A 250 1.55 12.07 38.23
CA CYS A 250 1.94 11.62 36.88
C CYS A 250 2.47 10.18 36.98
N ILE A 251 2.05 9.33 36.05
CA ILE A 251 2.40 7.91 36.00
C ILE A 251 2.92 7.59 34.60
N SER A 252 4.23 7.32 34.50
CA SER A 252 4.84 6.76 33.29
C SER A 252 4.49 5.28 33.16
N MET A 253 4.10 4.86 31.96
CA MET A 253 3.67 3.49 31.66
C MET A 253 4.34 2.98 30.38
N GLU A 254 4.69 1.70 30.40
CA GLU A 254 5.00 0.92 29.20
C GLU A 254 3.84 -0.05 28.93
N VAL A 255 3.24 0.05 27.75
CA VAL A 255 2.11 -0.81 27.34
C VAL A 255 2.54 -1.60 26.11
N THR A 256 2.59 -2.92 26.24
CA THR A 256 2.79 -3.83 25.09
C THR A 256 1.47 -4.43 24.65
N ILE A 257 1.09 -4.21 23.40
CA ILE A 257 -0.08 -4.80 22.75
C ILE A 257 0.34 -5.81 21.69
N SER A 258 -0.53 -6.78 21.39
CA SER A 258 -0.34 -7.70 20.28
C SER A 258 -1.65 -7.97 19.56
N GLY A 259 -1.58 -8.35 18.29
CA GLY A 259 -2.76 -8.64 17.48
C GLY A 259 -2.46 -9.43 16.23
N PHE A 260 -3.53 -9.74 15.51
CA PHE A 260 -3.48 -10.36 14.19
C PHE A 260 -3.91 -9.36 13.13
N VAL A 261 -3.29 -9.43 11.95
CA VAL A 261 -3.63 -8.61 10.78
C VAL A 261 -4.56 -9.41 9.89
N GLU A 262 -5.70 -8.82 9.51
CA GLU A 262 -6.65 -9.40 8.57
C GLU A 262 -6.89 -8.45 7.40
N ILE A 263 -6.98 -8.99 6.19
CA ILE A 263 -7.22 -8.23 4.97
C ILE A 263 -8.72 -8.30 4.65
N SER A 264 -9.39 -7.15 4.61
CA SER A 264 -10.80 -7.05 4.24
C SER A 264 -10.97 -6.15 3.02
N GLY A 265 -11.13 -6.77 1.84
CA GLY A 265 -11.13 -6.06 0.57
C GLY A 265 -9.77 -5.44 0.27
N ILE A 266 -9.73 -4.11 0.17
CA ILE A 266 -8.49 -3.31 0.00
C ILE A 266 -8.01 -2.65 1.30
N THR A 267 -8.67 -2.92 2.43
CA THR A 267 -8.39 -2.31 3.73
C THR A 267 -7.73 -3.31 4.67
N TRP A 268 -6.66 -2.87 5.34
CA TRP A 268 -5.96 -3.63 6.37
C TRP A 268 -6.59 -3.34 7.72
N LEU A 269 -6.95 -4.38 8.48
CA LEU A 269 -7.51 -4.25 9.82
C LEU A 269 -6.65 -5.04 10.81
N VAL A 270 -6.22 -4.38 11.89
CA VAL A 270 -5.57 -5.03 13.03
C VAL A 270 -6.65 -5.36 14.06
N LYS A 271 -6.80 -6.64 14.40
CA LYS A 271 -7.66 -7.07 15.51
C LYS A 271 -6.82 -7.11 16.79
N PRO A 272 -7.06 -6.23 17.78
CA PRO A 272 -6.28 -6.21 19.01
C PRO A 272 -6.59 -7.44 19.86
N GLN A 273 -5.54 -8.08 20.39
CA GLN A 273 -5.66 -9.14 21.40
C GLN A 273 -5.07 -8.63 22.72
N TRP A 274 -5.96 -8.24 23.64
CA TRP A 274 -5.58 -7.78 24.97
C TRP A 274 -5.02 -8.95 25.80
N MET A 275 -3.75 -8.87 26.19
CA MET A 275 -3.20 -9.67 27.29
C MET A 275 -2.65 -8.72 28.34
N ILE A 276 -3.43 -8.50 29.39
CA ILE A 276 -2.92 -7.89 30.63
C ILE A 276 -2.14 -8.98 31.36
N SER A 277 -0.83 -9.05 31.13
CA SER A 277 0.06 -9.84 31.98
C SER A 277 0.40 -9.02 33.23
N PRO A 278 0.07 -9.47 34.45
CA PRO A 278 0.64 -8.87 35.64
C PRO A 278 2.15 -9.14 35.63
N LEU A 279 2.95 -8.08 35.79
CA LEU A 279 4.38 -8.22 36.07
C LEU A 279 4.55 -8.87 37.48
N PRO A 280 5.64 -9.64 37.68
CA PRO A 280 5.87 -10.43 38.89
C PRO A 280 6.21 -9.59 40.13
#